data_AF-R5APN5-F1
#
_entry.id   AF-R5APN5-F1
#
_cell.length_a   1.000
_cell.length_b   1.000
_cell.length_c   1.000
_cell.angle_alpha   90.00
_cell.angle_beta   90.00
_cell.angle_gamma   90.00
#
_symmetry.space_group_name_H-M   'P 1'
#
loop_
_entity.id
_entity.type
_entity.pdbx_description
1 polymer ?
#
loop_
_entity_poly.entity_id
_entity_poly.type
_entity_poly.pdbx_seq_one_letter_code
_entity_poly.pdbx_strand_id
1 'polypeptide(L)'
;MKTKGLLSLIVAAAALFGAAGQASAGKFVEVKGPDLIKPDGTKLFIRGTNLGNWLNPEGYMFGFQRTNSPRFINEMLCQLAGEEYAAEFWQQFKDNYITRKDIEFIASTGANTIRLPFHYKLFTDEDYMGLTARQDGFARIDSVVGWCRDNGLHLILDMHDAPGGQTGDNIDDSYGYPWLFESEKLQQLFCDIWQKIARRYKDEPIILGYELINEPIAPYFDNVEELNARLERLHKRAVKAIRAVDTNHIILLGGSQWNGNFKPFTDSTYDDKLMYTCHRYGGDPTPEAIGNFIEFRDKVNLPMYMGEIGHNTDQWQRRFCETLESNNIGYTFWPYKKVDKSCMAAITRPENWEIIVNFAEAPRGTYKEIREARPDVATARKALADWLENIRIENCTPQTSYIESIKLKAPATPHQ
;
A
#
# COMPACT_ATOMS: atom_id res chain seq x y z
N MET A 1 -4.93 90.69 -25.17
CA MET A 1 -4.28 90.58 -23.85
C MET A 1 -3.39 89.35 -23.84
N LYS A 2 -2.13 89.53 -23.41
CA LYS A 2 -1.06 88.52 -23.32
C LYS A 2 -1.34 87.50 -22.21
N THR A 3 -0.95 86.22 -22.42
CA THR A 3 0.01 85.41 -21.60
C THR A 3 -0.07 83.92 -22.00
N LYS A 4 1.03 83.31 -22.50
CA LYS A 4 1.91 82.29 -21.84
C LYS A 4 1.13 81.06 -21.34
N GLY A 5 1.33 79.80 -21.74
CA GLY A 5 2.49 79.05 -22.24
C GLY A 5 3.09 78.19 -21.11
N LEU A 6 2.92 76.85 -21.11
CA LEU A 6 3.92 75.87 -20.62
C LEU A 6 3.56 74.37 -20.89
N LEU A 7 4.47 73.73 -21.63
CA LEU A 7 5.03 72.36 -21.61
C LEU A 7 4.20 71.07 -21.32
N SER A 8 4.23 70.20 -22.34
CA SER A 8 4.83 68.85 -22.40
C SER A 8 4.48 67.76 -21.37
N LEU A 9 3.96 66.63 -21.85
CA LEU A 9 4.71 65.35 -21.86
C LEU A 9 4.01 64.31 -22.77
N ILE A 10 4.75 63.82 -23.77
CA ILE A 10 4.43 62.62 -24.55
C ILE A 10 5.01 61.44 -23.78
N VAL A 11 4.18 60.43 -23.48
CA VAL A 11 4.66 59.05 -23.23
C VAL A 11 3.75 58.08 -23.98
N ALA A 12 4.35 57.33 -24.88
CA ALA A 12 3.75 56.23 -25.61
C ALA A 12 3.45 55.05 -24.65
N ALA A 13 2.30 54.40 -24.82
CA ALA A 13 2.06 53.07 -24.28
C ALA A 13 1.72 52.13 -25.45
N ALA A 14 2.72 51.36 -25.84
CA ALA A 14 2.64 50.28 -26.81
C ALA A 14 1.96 49.05 -26.20
N ALA A 15 1.17 48.37 -27.04
CA ALA A 15 0.88 46.93 -27.06
C ALA A 15 0.95 46.14 -25.74
N LEU A 16 -0.22 45.80 -25.18
CA LEU A 16 -0.39 44.63 -24.32
C LEU A 16 -0.79 43.43 -25.20
N PHE A 17 0.22 42.82 -25.83
CA PHE A 17 0.12 41.44 -26.33
C PHE A 17 0.73 40.51 -25.27
N GLY A 18 0.00 39.46 -24.92
CA GLY A 18 0.58 38.21 -24.42
C GLY A 18 0.97 38.19 -22.94
N ALA A 19 -0.01 37.98 -22.07
CA ALA A 19 0.20 37.06 -20.95
C ALA A 19 -0.56 35.77 -21.29
N ALA A 20 0.06 34.94 -22.13
CA ALA A 20 -0.29 33.53 -22.18
C ALA A 20 -0.20 33.00 -20.75
N GLY A 21 -1.21 32.25 -20.33
CA GLY A 21 -1.27 31.67 -19.00
C GLY A 21 0.05 30.99 -18.65
N GLN A 22 0.68 31.43 -17.57
CA GLN A 22 1.62 30.57 -16.88
C GLN A 22 0.80 29.36 -16.44
N ALA A 23 0.95 28.25 -17.15
CA ALA A 23 0.60 26.96 -16.61
C ALA A 23 1.27 26.86 -15.24
N SER A 24 0.48 26.59 -14.20
CA SER A 24 1.00 26.19 -12.90
C SER A 24 2.06 25.12 -13.13
N ALA A 25 3.32 25.39 -12.81
CA ALA A 25 4.27 24.29 -12.59
C ALA A 25 3.59 23.30 -11.62
N GLY A 26 3.45 22.04 -12.05
CA GLY A 26 2.45 21.12 -11.52
C GLY A 26 2.68 20.75 -10.05
N LYS A 27 1.60 20.56 -9.27
CA LYS A 27 1.67 20.12 -7.86
C LYS A 27 2.01 18.64 -7.68
N PHE A 28 2.03 17.86 -8.76
CA PHE A 28 2.16 16.41 -8.76
C PHE A 28 3.55 15.97 -9.18
N VAL A 29 3.94 14.76 -8.77
CA VAL A 29 5.13 14.08 -9.29
C VAL A 29 4.86 13.63 -10.73
N GLU A 30 5.81 13.88 -11.61
CA GLU A 30 5.74 13.53 -13.03
C GLU A 30 6.60 12.31 -13.35
N VAL A 31 6.16 11.50 -14.31
CA VAL A 31 6.96 10.43 -14.91
C VAL A 31 7.79 11.03 -16.06
N LYS A 32 9.11 10.85 -16.05
CA LYS A 32 10.02 11.22 -17.15
C LYS A 32 10.98 10.09 -17.44
N GLY A 33 10.65 9.29 -18.45
CA GLY A 33 11.38 8.05 -18.72
C GLY A 33 11.35 7.15 -17.48
N PRO A 34 12.49 6.61 -17.01
CA PRO A 34 12.55 5.79 -15.80
C PRO A 34 12.49 6.59 -14.50
N ASP A 35 12.35 7.92 -14.54
CA ASP A 35 12.46 8.79 -13.37
C ASP A 35 11.11 9.33 -12.90
N LEU A 36 11.02 9.51 -11.58
CA LEU A 36 9.97 10.29 -10.92
C LEU A 36 10.53 11.68 -10.60
N ILE A 37 9.86 12.73 -11.08
CA ILE A 37 10.33 14.12 -10.94
C ILE A 37 9.32 14.91 -10.12
N LYS A 38 9.78 15.48 -9.01
CA LYS A 38 8.96 16.33 -8.14
C LYS A 38 8.63 17.67 -8.81
N PRO A 39 7.62 18.39 -8.31
CA PRO A 39 7.29 19.76 -8.73
C PRO A 39 8.47 20.73 -8.77
N ASP A 40 9.45 20.56 -7.85
CA ASP A 40 10.66 21.39 -7.76
C ASP A 40 11.74 21.04 -8.80
N GLY A 41 11.48 20.06 -9.67
CA GLY A 41 12.39 19.58 -10.71
C GLY A 41 13.43 18.57 -10.23
N THR A 42 13.49 18.27 -8.93
CA THR A 42 14.40 17.25 -8.39
C THR A 42 13.78 15.87 -8.47
N LYS A 43 14.63 14.85 -8.53
CA LYS A 43 14.19 13.45 -8.61
C LYS A 43 13.62 12.96 -7.28
N LEU A 44 12.48 12.28 -7.32
CA LEU A 44 11.96 11.50 -6.21
C LEU A 44 12.54 10.08 -6.30
N PHE A 45 13.22 9.66 -5.24
CA PHE A 45 13.61 8.26 -5.08
C PHE A 45 12.81 7.70 -3.90
N ILE A 46 11.89 6.77 -4.18
CA ILE A 46 10.99 6.20 -3.16
C ILE A 46 11.82 5.45 -2.12
N ARG A 47 11.66 5.83 -0.84
CA ARG A 47 12.19 5.10 0.33
C ARG A 47 11.16 5.12 1.43
N GLY A 48 10.68 3.95 1.81
CA GLY A 48 9.57 3.86 2.73
C GLY A 48 9.26 2.48 3.26
N THR A 49 8.02 2.33 3.72
CA THR A 49 7.48 1.10 4.27
C THR A 49 6.01 0.92 3.90
N ASN A 50 5.48 -0.25 4.22
CA ASN A 50 4.10 -0.65 3.97
C ASN A 50 3.29 -0.66 5.27
N LEU A 51 2.10 -0.07 5.25
CA LEU A 51 1.12 -0.17 6.35
C LEU A 51 0.36 -1.51 6.31
N GLY A 52 1.11 -2.61 6.16
CA GLY A 52 0.58 -3.96 6.19
C GLY A 52 -0.11 -4.29 7.53
N ASN A 53 -0.92 -5.34 7.51
CA ASN A 53 -1.78 -5.79 8.61
C ASN A 53 -2.97 -4.89 9.00
N TRP A 54 -3.04 -3.65 8.51
CA TRP A 54 -4.00 -2.67 9.04
C TRP A 54 -5.37 -2.74 8.34
N LEU A 55 -5.41 -2.40 7.06
CA LEU A 55 -6.62 -2.44 6.22
C LEU A 55 -6.66 -3.70 5.34
N ASN A 56 -5.66 -4.55 5.51
CA ASN A 56 -5.61 -5.94 5.07
C ASN A 56 -4.79 -6.78 6.09
N PRO A 57 -5.42 -7.43 7.08
CA PRO A 57 -4.71 -8.22 8.09
C PRO A 57 -4.22 -9.57 7.57
N GLU A 58 -2.98 -9.92 7.90
CA GLU A 58 -2.35 -11.20 7.56
C GLU A 58 -1.99 -12.00 8.80
N GLY A 59 -2.28 -13.31 8.79
CA GLY A 59 -2.18 -14.14 10.00
C GLY A 59 -0.81 -14.15 10.67
N TYR A 60 0.27 -14.25 9.89
CA TYR A 60 1.61 -14.32 10.45
C TYR A 60 2.02 -13.05 11.19
N MET A 61 1.38 -11.91 10.90
CA MET A 61 1.60 -10.65 11.62
C MET A 61 0.92 -10.60 13.00
N PHE A 62 0.06 -11.59 13.29
CA PHE A 62 -0.47 -11.93 14.62
C PHE A 62 0.23 -13.17 15.24
N GLY A 63 1.08 -13.85 14.47
CA GLY A 63 1.73 -15.10 14.83
C GLY A 63 0.94 -16.36 14.43
N PHE A 64 -0.08 -16.22 13.59
CA PHE A 64 -0.89 -17.32 13.07
C PHE A 64 -0.29 -17.87 11.77
N GLN A 65 -0.59 -19.13 11.45
CA GLN A 65 -0.16 -19.80 10.22
C GLN A 65 -1.37 -20.30 9.42
N ARG A 66 -2.30 -21.00 10.07
CA ARG A 66 -3.52 -21.49 9.39
C ARG A 66 -4.59 -20.41 9.21
N THR A 67 -4.64 -19.46 10.14
CA THR A 67 -5.59 -18.35 10.10
C THR A 67 -4.92 -17.15 9.43
N ASN A 68 -4.76 -17.22 8.10
CA ASN A 68 -3.80 -16.40 7.34
C ASN A 68 -4.40 -15.37 6.39
N SER A 69 -5.73 -15.21 6.35
CA SER A 69 -6.42 -14.18 5.57
C SER A 69 -7.40 -13.38 6.44
N PRO A 70 -7.83 -12.18 6.03
CA PRO A 70 -8.80 -11.37 6.77
C PRO A 70 -10.08 -12.12 7.14
N ARG A 71 -10.67 -12.86 6.21
CA ARG A 71 -11.88 -13.66 6.45
C ARG A 71 -11.64 -14.75 7.49
N PHE A 72 -10.53 -15.48 7.41
CA PHE A 72 -10.21 -16.51 8.39
C PHE A 72 -9.95 -15.92 9.78
N ILE A 73 -9.27 -14.78 9.88
CA ILE A 73 -9.06 -14.09 11.15
C ILE A 73 -10.40 -13.64 11.75
N ASN A 74 -11.27 -13.02 10.93
CA ASN A 74 -12.60 -12.62 11.38
C ASN A 74 -13.45 -13.81 11.86
N GLU A 75 -13.47 -14.91 11.08
CA GLU A 75 -14.17 -16.12 11.45
C GLU A 75 -13.63 -16.71 12.76
N MET A 76 -12.31 -16.75 12.93
CA MET A 76 -11.67 -17.19 14.18
C MET A 76 -12.11 -16.32 15.36
N LEU A 77 -12.11 -14.99 15.22
CA LEU A 77 -12.55 -14.08 16.28
C LEU A 77 -14.03 -14.28 16.64
N CYS A 78 -14.92 -14.43 15.65
CA CYS A 78 -16.34 -14.72 15.86
C CYS A 78 -16.54 -16.06 16.58
N GLN A 79 -15.81 -17.10 16.18
CA GLN A 79 -15.86 -18.42 16.82
C GLN A 79 -15.30 -18.40 18.24
N LEU A 80 -14.34 -17.52 18.53
CA LEU A 80 -13.69 -17.39 19.83
C LEU A 80 -14.53 -16.61 20.83
N ALA A 81 -15.01 -15.42 20.43
CA ALA A 81 -15.54 -14.41 21.33
C ALA A 81 -16.94 -13.87 20.97
N GLY A 82 -17.52 -14.32 19.85
CA GLY A 82 -18.81 -13.86 19.33
C GLY A 82 -18.69 -12.67 18.38
N GLU A 83 -19.71 -12.48 17.54
CA GLU A 83 -19.73 -11.49 16.45
C GLU A 83 -19.66 -10.04 16.96
N GLU A 84 -20.40 -9.71 18.03
CA GLU A 84 -20.39 -8.37 18.63
C GLU A 84 -18.99 -7.99 19.12
N TYR A 85 -18.33 -8.89 19.85
CA TYR A 85 -16.98 -8.66 20.32
C TYR A 85 -15.96 -8.60 19.17
N ALA A 86 -16.11 -9.45 18.15
CA ALA A 86 -15.25 -9.41 16.97
C ALA A 86 -15.37 -8.06 16.23
N ALA A 87 -16.58 -7.53 16.10
CA ALA A 87 -16.80 -6.22 15.49
C ALA A 87 -16.16 -5.08 16.30
N GLU A 88 -16.35 -5.08 17.62
CA GLU A 88 -15.69 -4.11 18.52
C GLU A 88 -14.16 -4.23 18.48
N PHE A 89 -13.63 -5.45 18.46
CA PHE A 89 -12.21 -5.71 18.31
C PHE A 89 -11.68 -5.10 17.02
N TRP A 90 -12.36 -5.32 15.89
CA TRP A 90 -11.91 -4.78 14.63
C TRP A 90 -11.99 -3.26 14.55
N GLN A 91 -13.01 -2.64 15.13
CA GLN A 91 -13.08 -1.19 15.24
C GLN A 91 -11.86 -0.65 16.00
N GLN A 92 -11.62 -1.17 17.21
CA GLN A 92 -10.48 -0.73 18.04
C GLN A 92 -9.14 -1.06 17.40
N PHE A 93 -9.02 -2.21 16.73
CA PHE A 93 -7.81 -2.59 16.01
C PHE A 93 -7.51 -1.54 14.93
N LYS A 94 -8.52 -1.20 14.15
CA LYS A 94 -8.44 -0.20 13.09
C LYS A 94 -8.07 1.19 13.63
N ASP A 95 -8.59 1.57 14.80
CA ASP A 95 -8.35 2.88 15.42
C ASP A 95 -6.99 2.97 16.14
N ASN A 96 -6.44 1.83 16.59
CA ASN A 96 -5.19 1.77 17.37
C ASN A 96 -3.97 1.33 16.54
N TYR A 97 -4.16 0.57 15.46
CA TYR A 97 -3.06 -0.02 14.71
C TYR A 97 -2.30 1.00 13.89
N ILE A 98 -2.95 1.95 13.21
CA ILE A 98 -2.24 3.08 12.58
C ILE A 98 -2.91 4.38 13.02
N THR A 99 -2.11 5.24 13.61
CA THR A 99 -2.51 6.56 14.10
C THR A 99 -1.60 7.64 13.50
N ARG A 100 -1.89 8.91 13.79
CA ARG A 100 -0.99 10.03 13.47
C ARG A 100 0.44 9.79 13.98
N LYS A 101 0.60 9.20 15.17
CA LYS A 101 1.92 8.98 15.78
C LYS A 101 2.74 7.95 15.01
N ASP A 102 2.11 6.96 14.39
CA ASP A 102 2.78 6.00 13.52
C ASP A 102 3.37 6.71 12.29
N ILE A 103 2.60 7.62 11.68
CA ILE A 103 3.04 8.40 10.51
C ILE A 103 4.16 9.38 10.88
N GLU A 104 4.04 10.06 12.02
CA GLU A 104 5.10 10.93 12.57
C GLU A 104 6.38 10.14 12.85
N PHE A 105 6.25 8.92 13.41
CA PHE A 105 7.39 8.02 13.62
C PHE A 105 8.06 7.65 12.29
N ILE A 106 7.29 7.20 11.28
CA ILE A 106 7.83 6.86 9.95
C ILE A 106 8.52 8.07 9.31
N ALA A 107 7.92 9.25 9.38
CA ALA A 107 8.54 10.47 8.86
C ALA A 107 9.85 10.81 9.57
N SER A 108 9.91 10.63 10.90
CA SER A 108 11.10 10.91 11.70
C SER A 108 12.31 10.06 11.31
N THR A 109 12.10 8.90 10.69
CA THR A 109 13.20 8.05 10.18
C THR A 109 13.75 8.54 8.84
N GLY A 110 13.20 9.60 8.26
CA GLY A 110 13.58 10.10 6.94
C GLY A 110 12.99 9.31 5.78
N ALA A 111 11.97 8.48 6.02
CA ALA A 111 11.16 7.92 4.95
C ALA A 111 10.47 9.07 4.19
N ASN A 112 10.20 8.86 2.90
CA ASN A 112 9.51 9.86 2.07
C ASN A 112 8.21 9.35 1.45
N THR A 113 7.93 8.05 1.54
CA THR A 113 6.76 7.41 0.93
C THR A 113 6.21 6.34 1.84
N ILE A 114 4.89 6.19 1.87
CA ILE A 114 4.18 5.10 2.51
C ILE A 114 3.35 4.39 1.44
N ARG A 115 3.37 3.06 1.42
CA ARG A 115 2.41 2.23 0.67
C ARG A 115 1.32 1.78 1.63
N LEU A 116 0.06 2.00 1.26
CA LEU A 116 -1.13 1.65 2.03
C LEU A 116 -1.91 0.55 1.32
N PRO A 117 -1.66 -0.72 1.68
CA PRO A 117 -2.49 -1.86 1.32
C PRO A 117 -3.90 -1.71 1.88
N PHE A 118 -4.92 -1.98 1.07
CA PHE A 118 -6.30 -2.02 1.51
C PHE A 118 -7.12 -3.08 0.78
N HIS A 119 -8.16 -3.58 1.46
CA HIS A 119 -9.13 -4.48 0.85
C HIS A 119 -10.30 -3.72 0.19
N TYR A 120 -10.73 -4.16 -1.01
CA TYR A 120 -11.81 -3.50 -1.78
C TYR A 120 -13.14 -3.31 -1.03
N LYS A 121 -13.49 -4.20 -0.08
CA LYS A 121 -14.76 -4.19 0.66
C LYS A 121 -14.91 -2.93 1.52
N LEU A 122 -13.82 -2.25 1.85
CA LEU A 122 -13.84 -0.94 2.51
C LEU A 122 -14.60 0.15 1.71
N PHE A 123 -14.87 -0.10 0.42
CA PHE A 123 -15.59 0.79 -0.49
C PHE A 123 -16.90 0.20 -1.01
N THR A 124 -17.35 -0.92 -0.44
CA THR A 124 -18.63 -1.57 -0.76
C THR A 124 -19.52 -1.61 0.49
N ASP A 125 -20.72 -2.18 0.35
CA ASP A 125 -21.65 -2.41 1.47
C ASP A 125 -21.48 -3.85 2.03
N GLU A 126 -20.41 -4.57 1.67
CA GLU A 126 -20.11 -5.90 2.20
C GLU A 126 -19.49 -5.82 3.60
N ASP A 127 -19.82 -6.78 4.46
CA ASP A 127 -19.17 -6.85 5.77
C ASP A 127 -17.68 -7.18 5.62
N TYR A 128 -16.87 -6.43 6.37
CA TYR A 128 -15.43 -6.56 6.39
C TYR A 128 -14.88 -5.95 7.68
N MET A 129 -14.18 -6.78 8.49
CA MET A 129 -13.58 -6.37 9.76
C MET A 129 -14.57 -5.54 10.62
N GLY A 130 -15.75 -6.12 10.87
CA GLY A 130 -16.79 -5.51 11.71
C GLY A 130 -17.29 -4.17 11.20
N LEU A 131 -17.65 -4.08 9.92
CA LEU A 131 -17.87 -2.80 9.24
C LEU A 131 -18.95 -1.95 9.97
N THR A 132 -18.55 -0.86 10.64
CA THR A 132 -19.42 -0.07 11.55
C THR A 132 -20.01 1.21 10.93
N ALA A 133 -19.64 1.57 9.70
CA ALA A 133 -20.20 2.73 9.00
C ALA A 133 -20.16 2.56 7.47
N ARG A 134 -21.10 3.22 6.79
CA ARG A 134 -21.05 3.38 5.32
C ARG A 134 -19.87 4.31 5.00
N GLN A 135 -18.88 3.82 4.24
CA GLN A 135 -17.64 4.54 3.84
C GLN A 135 -16.48 4.56 4.85
N ASP A 136 -16.35 3.53 5.70
CA ASP A 136 -15.21 3.34 6.60
C ASP A 136 -13.85 3.52 5.90
N GLY A 137 -13.68 2.96 4.69
CA GLY A 137 -12.46 3.07 3.87
C GLY A 137 -11.98 4.50 3.58
N PHE A 138 -12.89 5.39 3.18
CA PHE A 138 -12.52 6.75 2.80
C PHE A 138 -12.07 7.57 4.01
N ALA A 139 -12.74 7.45 5.15
CA ALA A 139 -12.38 8.18 6.36
C ALA A 139 -10.95 7.83 6.84
N ARG A 140 -10.55 6.56 6.70
CA ARG A 140 -9.20 6.09 7.02
C ARG A 140 -8.16 6.69 6.10
N ILE A 141 -8.38 6.59 4.79
CA ILE A 141 -7.46 7.14 3.80
C ILE A 141 -7.34 8.66 3.95
N ASP A 142 -8.45 9.37 4.18
CA ASP A 142 -8.44 10.82 4.41
C ASP A 142 -7.58 11.21 5.61
N SER A 143 -7.63 10.41 6.69
CA SER A 143 -6.81 10.62 7.88
C SER A 143 -5.33 10.44 7.57
N VAL A 144 -4.96 9.37 6.87
CA VAL A 144 -3.56 9.11 6.46
C VAL A 144 -3.06 10.18 5.50
N VAL A 145 -3.87 10.59 4.52
CA VAL A 145 -3.56 11.72 3.62
C VAL A 145 -3.29 12.99 4.43
N GLY A 146 -4.11 13.28 5.45
CA GLY A 146 -3.89 14.36 6.40
C GLY A 146 -2.53 14.28 7.09
N TRP A 147 -2.23 13.12 7.69
CA TRP A 147 -1.00 12.91 8.43
C TRP A 147 0.25 12.92 7.55
N CYS A 148 0.18 12.33 6.36
CA CYS A 148 1.26 12.35 5.37
C CYS A 148 1.54 13.78 4.88
N ARG A 149 0.50 14.59 4.66
CA ARG A 149 0.65 16.01 4.30
C ARG A 149 1.42 16.80 5.34
N ASP A 150 1.05 16.64 6.61
CA ASP A 150 1.67 17.34 7.73
C ASP A 150 3.15 16.94 7.92
N ASN A 151 3.55 15.76 7.41
CA ASN A 151 4.87 15.18 7.58
C ASN A 151 5.71 15.09 6.30
N GLY A 152 5.22 15.63 5.17
CA GLY A 152 5.95 15.63 3.89
C GLY A 152 6.16 14.23 3.30
N LEU A 153 5.26 13.28 3.58
CA LEU A 153 5.27 11.93 3.04
C LEU A 153 4.36 11.83 1.81
N HIS A 154 4.79 11.06 0.81
CA HIS A 154 3.94 10.59 -0.27
C HIS A 154 3.16 9.33 0.13
N LEU A 155 2.00 9.11 -0.48
CA LEU A 155 1.16 7.94 -0.24
C LEU A 155 0.88 7.18 -1.54
N ILE A 156 1.14 5.88 -1.57
CA ILE A 156 0.68 4.96 -2.62
C ILE A 156 -0.55 4.24 -2.07
N LEU A 157 -1.65 4.28 -2.81
CA LEU A 157 -2.84 3.50 -2.49
C LEU A 157 -2.77 2.18 -3.25
N ASP A 158 -2.77 1.06 -2.52
CA ASP A 158 -2.63 -0.29 -3.07
C ASP A 158 -3.89 -1.11 -2.80
N MET A 159 -4.61 -1.48 -3.86
CA MET A 159 -5.71 -2.44 -3.72
C MET A 159 -5.12 -3.85 -3.58
N HIS A 160 -4.94 -4.21 -2.32
CA HIS A 160 -4.25 -5.42 -1.93
C HIS A 160 -5.13 -6.67 -2.04
N ASP A 161 -6.45 -6.49 -1.90
CA ASP A 161 -7.45 -7.50 -2.19
C ASP A 161 -8.45 -6.91 -3.17
N ALA A 162 -8.51 -7.49 -4.37
CA ALA A 162 -9.43 -7.09 -5.41
C ALA A 162 -10.73 -7.93 -5.37
N PRO A 163 -11.83 -7.45 -5.98
CA PRO A 163 -13.09 -8.20 -6.03
C PRO A 163 -12.93 -9.63 -6.55
N GLY A 164 -13.24 -10.61 -5.69
CA GLY A 164 -13.16 -12.04 -5.96
C GLY A 164 -11.75 -12.65 -5.99
N GLY A 165 -10.72 -11.88 -5.62
CA GLY A 165 -9.34 -12.34 -5.59
C GLY A 165 -8.62 -12.20 -6.92
N GLN A 166 -7.40 -11.70 -6.87
CA GLN A 166 -6.49 -11.57 -8.01
C GLN A 166 -5.41 -12.64 -8.06
N THR A 167 -5.11 -13.29 -6.94
CA THR A 167 -3.98 -14.20 -6.74
C THR A 167 -4.46 -15.63 -6.60
N GLY A 168 -5.51 -15.84 -5.80
CA GLY A 168 -6.00 -17.17 -5.43
C GLY A 168 -5.29 -17.78 -4.22
N ASP A 169 -4.74 -16.95 -3.31
CA ASP A 169 -4.02 -17.40 -2.11
C ASP A 169 -4.36 -16.53 -0.89
N ASN A 170 -3.71 -16.73 0.25
CA ASN A 170 -4.08 -16.06 1.50
C ASN A 170 -4.03 -14.52 1.45
N ILE A 171 -3.17 -13.94 0.61
CA ILE A 171 -2.93 -12.48 0.60
C ILE A 171 -4.03 -11.66 -0.08
N ASP A 172 -4.99 -12.30 -0.77
CA ASP A 172 -6.08 -11.62 -1.49
C ASP A 172 -7.50 -11.96 -0.97
N ASP A 173 -7.55 -12.63 0.20
CA ASP A 173 -8.77 -13.07 0.89
C ASP A 173 -9.77 -13.83 -0.01
N SER A 174 -9.27 -14.43 -1.09
CA SER A 174 -10.08 -15.12 -2.06
C SER A 174 -10.58 -16.47 -1.56
N TYR A 175 -11.28 -17.18 -2.44
CA TYR A 175 -11.69 -18.57 -2.23
C TYR A 175 -10.71 -19.56 -2.89
N GLY A 176 -9.42 -19.22 -2.94
CA GLY A 176 -8.36 -20.06 -3.49
C GLY A 176 -8.25 -20.06 -5.02
N TYR A 177 -8.84 -19.06 -5.67
CA TYR A 177 -8.77 -18.91 -7.13
C TYR A 177 -8.97 -17.44 -7.53
N PRO A 178 -8.26 -16.93 -8.55
CA PRO A 178 -8.29 -15.52 -8.93
C PRO A 178 -9.51 -15.18 -9.81
N TRP A 179 -10.71 -15.26 -9.23
CA TRP A 179 -11.99 -15.09 -9.95
C TRP A 179 -12.17 -13.73 -10.62
N LEU A 180 -11.40 -12.71 -10.22
CA LEU A 180 -11.36 -11.41 -10.87
C LEU A 180 -11.11 -11.54 -12.39
N PHE A 181 -10.27 -12.48 -12.82
CA PHE A 181 -9.92 -12.64 -14.24
C PHE A 181 -10.96 -13.39 -15.07
N GLU A 182 -11.99 -13.96 -14.45
CA GLU A 182 -13.04 -14.72 -15.15
C GLU A 182 -14.41 -14.05 -15.12
N SER A 183 -14.66 -13.21 -14.12
CA SER A 183 -15.97 -12.61 -13.91
C SER A 183 -16.03 -11.16 -14.39
N GLU A 184 -16.77 -10.92 -15.46
CA GLU A 184 -17.05 -9.57 -15.97
C GLU A 184 -17.67 -8.66 -14.90
N LYS A 185 -18.53 -9.21 -14.03
CA LYS A 185 -19.13 -8.49 -12.91
C LYS A 185 -18.08 -8.02 -11.90
N LEU A 186 -17.11 -8.87 -11.55
CA LEU A 186 -16.05 -8.53 -10.61
C LEU A 186 -15.08 -7.51 -11.21
N GLN A 187 -14.76 -7.63 -12.50
CA GLN A 187 -13.94 -6.65 -13.21
C GLN A 187 -14.62 -5.27 -13.30
N GLN A 188 -15.94 -5.24 -13.50
CA GLN A 188 -16.70 -3.99 -13.46
C GLN A 188 -16.67 -3.36 -12.06
N LEU A 189 -16.91 -4.15 -11.01
CA LEU A 189 -16.83 -3.67 -9.63
C LEU A 189 -15.43 -3.12 -9.30
N PHE A 190 -14.38 -3.82 -9.73
CA PHE A 190 -12.99 -3.39 -9.60
C PHE A 190 -12.76 -2.00 -10.23
N CYS A 191 -13.21 -1.82 -11.48
CA CYS A 191 -13.10 -0.53 -12.18
C CYS A 191 -13.94 0.57 -11.51
N ASP A 192 -15.13 0.24 -11.03
CA ASP A 192 -16.04 1.19 -10.35
C ASP A 192 -15.45 1.69 -9.03
N ILE A 193 -14.82 0.81 -8.25
CA ILE A 193 -14.14 1.18 -7.01
C ILE A 193 -12.95 2.10 -7.31
N TRP A 194 -12.10 1.74 -8.28
CA TRP A 194 -10.98 2.59 -8.67
C TRP A 194 -11.43 3.95 -9.19
N GLN A 195 -12.49 4.01 -10.00
CA GLN A 195 -13.05 5.28 -10.45
C GLN A 195 -13.60 6.12 -9.29
N LYS A 196 -14.20 5.51 -8.26
CA LYS A 196 -14.65 6.22 -7.05
C LYS A 196 -13.48 6.79 -6.26
N ILE A 197 -12.42 6.00 -6.05
CA ILE A 197 -11.19 6.43 -5.36
C ILE A 197 -10.54 7.59 -6.12
N ALA A 198 -10.30 7.41 -7.42
CA ALA A 198 -9.70 8.43 -8.27
C ALA A 198 -10.52 9.72 -8.31
N ARG A 199 -11.85 9.63 -8.42
CA ARG A 199 -12.73 10.81 -8.40
C ARG A 199 -12.60 11.62 -7.11
N ARG A 200 -12.44 10.93 -5.96
CA ARG A 200 -12.29 11.57 -4.66
C ARG A 200 -10.94 12.26 -4.54
N TYR A 201 -9.86 11.62 -4.99
CA TYR A 201 -8.51 12.06 -4.72
C TYR A 201 -7.80 12.74 -5.90
N LYS A 202 -8.44 12.94 -7.05
CA LYS A 202 -7.83 13.53 -8.27
C LYS A 202 -7.03 14.83 -8.06
N ASP A 203 -7.37 15.62 -7.05
CA ASP A 203 -6.73 16.90 -6.73
C ASP A 203 -5.78 16.83 -5.52
N GLU A 204 -5.47 15.62 -5.02
CA GLU A 204 -4.67 15.37 -3.81
C GLU A 204 -3.20 15.00 -4.13
N PRO A 205 -2.26 15.96 -4.15
CA PRO A 205 -0.88 15.70 -4.57
C PRO A 205 -0.05 14.86 -3.58
N ILE A 206 -0.56 14.62 -2.36
CA ILE A 206 0.07 13.70 -1.40
C ILE A 206 0.01 12.27 -1.91
N ILE A 207 -1.05 11.90 -2.64
CA ILE A 207 -1.09 10.61 -3.28
C ILE A 207 -0.11 10.64 -4.46
N LEU A 208 0.89 9.75 -4.40
CA LEU A 208 1.83 9.56 -5.49
C LEU A 208 1.19 8.81 -6.65
N GLY A 209 0.43 7.77 -6.32
CA GLY A 209 -0.24 6.97 -7.33
C GLY A 209 -1.14 5.87 -6.79
N TYR A 210 -1.75 5.18 -7.74
CA TYR A 210 -2.70 4.09 -7.53
C TYR A 210 -2.09 2.77 -8.01
N GLU A 211 -1.76 1.88 -7.09
CA GLU A 211 -1.36 0.50 -7.40
C GLU A 211 -2.59 -0.36 -7.55
N LEU A 212 -2.86 -0.73 -8.80
CA LEU A 212 -4.16 -1.24 -9.19
C LEU A 212 -4.49 -2.58 -8.56
N ILE A 213 -3.52 -3.49 -8.49
CA ILE A 213 -3.68 -4.86 -8.05
C ILE A 213 -2.36 -5.35 -7.47
N ASN A 214 -2.40 -5.87 -6.24
CA ASN A 214 -1.27 -6.55 -5.61
C ASN A 214 -1.12 -8.00 -6.10
N GLU A 215 0.07 -8.39 -6.54
CA GLU A 215 0.49 -9.79 -6.75
C GLU A 215 -0.48 -10.70 -7.55
N PRO A 216 -0.99 -10.26 -8.72
CA PRO A 216 -1.95 -11.04 -9.48
C PRO A 216 -1.41 -12.40 -9.94
N ILE A 217 -2.27 -13.41 -9.92
CA ILE A 217 -2.14 -14.72 -10.55
C ILE A 217 -0.94 -15.53 -10.03
N ALA A 218 -1.20 -16.45 -9.10
CA ALA A 218 -0.18 -17.40 -8.65
C ALA A 218 0.29 -18.34 -9.79
N PRO A 219 1.50 -18.91 -9.71
CA PRO A 219 2.11 -19.68 -10.81
C PRO A 219 1.55 -21.10 -10.97
N TYR A 220 0.72 -21.57 -10.04
CA TYR A 220 0.39 -22.99 -9.89
C TYR A 220 -0.99 -23.39 -10.43
N PHE A 221 -1.68 -22.51 -11.16
CA PHE A 221 -2.95 -22.85 -11.82
C PHE A 221 -2.74 -23.49 -13.19
N ASP A 222 -3.54 -24.51 -13.51
CA ASP A 222 -3.48 -25.20 -14.80
C ASP A 222 -3.74 -24.27 -15.99
N ASN A 223 -4.53 -23.21 -15.81
CA ASN A 223 -4.85 -22.21 -16.84
C ASN A 223 -4.08 -20.89 -16.68
N VAL A 224 -2.90 -20.92 -16.05
CA VAL A 224 -2.08 -19.71 -15.77
C VAL A 224 -1.78 -18.85 -17.01
N GLU A 225 -1.55 -19.46 -18.17
CA GLU A 225 -1.29 -18.71 -19.41
C GLU A 225 -2.52 -17.92 -19.88
N GLU A 226 -3.72 -18.48 -19.72
CA GLU A 226 -4.97 -17.79 -20.04
C GLU A 226 -5.22 -16.63 -19.07
N LEU A 227 -4.94 -16.84 -17.78
CA LEU A 227 -5.05 -15.81 -16.75
C LEU A 227 -4.07 -14.66 -17.04
N ASN A 228 -2.80 -14.99 -17.32
CA ASN A 228 -1.76 -14.02 -17.68
C ASN A 228 -2.17 -13.17 -18.89
N ALA A 229 -2.72 -13.79 -19.94
CA ALA A 229 -3.19 -13.06 -21.13
C ALA A 229 -4.33 -12.05 -20.85
N ARG A 230 -5.02 -12.18 -19.71
CA ARG A 230 -6.10 -11.26 -19.30
C ARG A 230 -5.59 -10.08 -18.46
N LEU A 231 -4.37 -10.14 -17.93
CA LEU A 231 -3.85 -9.16 -16.97
C LEU A 231 -3.74 -7.75 -17.54
N GLU A 232 -3.06 -7.58 -18.68
CA GLU A 232 -2.90 -6.25 -19.30
C GLU A 232 -4.26 -5.65 -19.68
N ARG A 233 -5.20 -6.49 -20.15
CA ARG A 233 -6.54 -6.03 -20.53
C ARG A 233 -7.30 -5.46 -19.34
N LEU A 234 -7.23 -6.11 -18.18
CA LEU A 234 -7.87 -5.63 -16.96
C LEU A 234 -7.24 -4.32 -16.47
N HIS A 235 -5.90 -4.23 -16.48
CA HIS A 235 -5.19 -3.00 -16.15
C HIS A 235 -5.59 -1.84 -17.06
N LYS A 236 -5.60 -2.04 -18.39
CA LYS A 236 -6.05 -1.03 -19.37
C LYS A 236 -7.48 -0.57 -19.12
N ARG A 237 -8.38 -1.49 -18.74
CA ARG A 237 -9.77 -1.17 -18.41
C ARG A 237 -9.87 -0.27 -17.17
N ALA A 238 -9.13 -0.59 -16.10
CA ALA A 238 -9.10 0.22 -14.89
C ALA A 238 -8.43 1.58 -15.10
N VAL A 239 -7.31 1.63 -15.83
CA VAL A 239 -6.65 2.89 -16.24
C VAL A 239 -7.65 3.79 -16.98
N LYS A 240 -8.38 3.25 -17.97
CA LYS A 240 -9.41 4.00 -18.68
C LYS A 240 -10.51 4.53 -17.75
N ALA A 241 -10.95 3.72 -16.77
CA ALA A 241 -11.97 4.13 -15.80
C ALA A 241 -11.48 5.27 -14.88
N ILE A 242 -10.23 5.20 -14.42
CA ILE A 242 -9.56 6.24 -13.63
C ILE A 242 -9.38 7.52 -14.45
N ARG A 243 -8.85 7.42 -15.67
CA ARG A 243 -8.62 8.58 -16.55
C ARG A 243 -9.88 9.33 -16.97
N ALA A 244 -11.06 8.70 -16.86
CA ALA A 244 -12.32 9.40 -17.05
C ALA A 244 -12.61 10.46 -15.96
N VAL A 245 -11.91 10.42 -14.82
CA VAL A 245 -12.12 11.32 -13.67
C VAL A 245 -10.85 11.95 -13.11
N ASP A 246 -9.68 11.37 -13.41
CA ASP A 246 -8.39 11.79 -12.88
C ASP A 246 -7.25 11.62 -13.89
N THR A 247 -6.67 12.74 -14.31
CA THR A 247 -5.54 12.81 -15.24
C THR A 247 -4.23 13.16 -14.56
N ASN A 248 -4.19 13.28 -13.23
CA ASN A 248 -3.04 13.79 -12.48
C ASN A 248 -2.10 12.67 -12.01
N HIS A 249 -2.66 11.65 -11.35
CA HIS A 249 -1.89 10.64 -10.62
C HIS A 249 -1.19 9.60 -11.49
N ILE A 250 -0.09 9.07 -10.96
CA ILE A 250 0.61 7.91 -11.53
C ILE A 250 -0.24 6.65 -11.28
N ILE A 251 -0.28 5.74 -12.25
CA ILE A 251 -0.92 4.43 -12.08
C ILE A 251 0.18 3.35 -12.07
N LEU A 252 0.21 2.57 -10.99
CA LEU A 252 1.19 1.52 -10.76
C LEU A 252 0.60 0.17 -11.18
N LEU A 253 1.37 -0.60 -11.94
CA LEU A 253 0.96 -1.90 -12.50
C LEU A 253 1.85 -3.03 -11.96
N GLY A 254 1.24 -4.00 -11.28
CA GLY A 254 1.91 -5.20 -10.76
C GLY A 254 2.01 -6.30 -11.81
N GLY A 255 3.16 -6.95 -11.88
CA GLY A 255 3.36 -8.16 -12.70
C GLY A 255 2.57 -9.36 -12.20
N SER A 256 2.33 -10.36 -13.05
CA SER A 256 1.77 -11.62 -12.58
C SER A 256 2.77 -12.40 -11.72
N GLN A 257 2.32 -13.45 -11.03
CA GLN A 257 3.16 -14.31 -10.20
C GLN A 257 3.94 -13.50 -9.16
N TRP A 258 3.21 -13.00 -8.15
CA TRP A 258 3.79 -12.26 -7.02
C TRP A 258 4.56 -10.99 -7.44
N ASN A 259 4.01 -10.22 -8.39
CA ASN A 259 4.67 -9.06 -8.99
C ASN A 259 6.06 -9.39 -9.59
N GLY A 260 6.31 -10.65 -9.95
CA GLY A 260 7.61 -11.14 -10.42
C GLY A 260 7.71 -11.33 -11.94
N ASN A 261 6.56 -11.46 -12.63
CA ASN A 261 6.51 -11.74 -14.07
C ASN A 261 5.84 -10.59 -14.86
N PHE A 262 6.64 -9.92 -15.69
CA PHE A 262 6.19 -8.81 -16.54
C PHE A 262 5.96 -9.21 -18.00
N LYS A 263 6.14 -10.48 -18.36
CA LYS A 263 5.86 -10.99 -19.72
C LYS A 263 4.42 -10.72 -20.21
N PRO A 264 3.38 -10.68 -19.35
CA PRO A 264 2.02 -10.35 -19.79
C PRO A 264 1.86 -8.94 -20.37
N PHE A 265 2.77 -8.01 -20.07
CA PHE A 265 2.71 -6.65 -20.58
C PHE A 265 3.39 -6.54 -21.95
N THR A 266 2.61 -6.07 -22.92
CA THR A 266 2.98 -5.97 -24.34
C THR A 266 2.96 -4.54 -24.87
N ASP A 267 2.20 -3.65 -24.24
CA ASP A 267 2.08 -2.25 -24.64
C ASP A 267 2.03 -1.35 -23.42
N SER A 268 3.00 -0.44 -23.32
CA SER A 268 3.14 0.56 -22.25
C SER A 268 2.80 1.99 -22.70
N THR A 269 2.31 2.17 -23.93
CA THR A 269 2.16 3.49 -24.57
C THR A 269 0.77 4.10 -24.41
N TYR A 270 -0.15 3.38 -23.78
CA TYR A 270 -1.56 3.76 -23.66
C TYR A 270 -1.86 4.78 -22.55
N ASP A 271 -0.88 5.08 -21.69
CA ASP A 271 -0.94 6.13 -20.67
C ASP A 271 0.49 6.64 -20.40
N ASP A 272 0.66 7.96 -20.25
CA ASP A 272 1.97 8.60 -20.10
C ASP A 272 2.44 8.68 -18.64
N LYS A 273 1.63 8.22 -17.68
CA LYS A 273 1.89 8.26 -16.24
C LYS A 273 1.77 6.87 -15.62
N LEU A 274 2.36 5.89 -16.29
CA LEU A 274 2.49 4.53 -15.77
C LEU A 274 3.79 4.37 -14.97
N MET A 275 3.73 3.53 -13.95
CA MET A 275 4.88 2.97 -13.23
C MET A 275 4.65 1.47 -13.05
N TYR A 276 5.70 0.67 -13.01
CA TYR A 276 5.60 -0.75 -12.70
C TYR A 276 6.07 -1.04 -11.28
N THR A 277 5.38 -1.96 -10.60
CA THR A 277 5.73 -2.40 -9.24
C THR A 277 6.14 -3.88 -9.27
N CYS A 278 7.30 -4.19 -8.69
CA CYS A 278 7.85 -5.54 -8.57
C CYS A 278 8.08 -5.90 -7.11
N HIS A 279 7.92 -7.18 -6.76
CA HIS A 279 8.17 -7.67 -5.41
C HIS A 279 9.26 -8.73 -5.41
N ARG A 280 9.99 -8.83 -4.29
CA ARG A 280 10.99 -9.87 -4.12
C ARG A 280 11.29 -10.17 -2.66
N TYR A 281 11.07 -11.43 -2.27
CA TYR A 281 11.50 -11.99 -0.99
C TYR A 281 12.59 -13.05 -1.23
N GLY A 282 13.86 -12.67 -1.05
CA GLY A 282 15.02 -13.58 -1.10
C GLY A 282 15.92 -13.50 -2.35
N GLY A 283 16.78 -14.51 -2.51
CA GLY A 283 17.86 -14.58 -3.51
C GLY A 283 19.02 -13.59 -3.25
N ASP A 284 19.99 -13.51 -4.17
CA ASP A 284 21.17 -12.66 -3.97
C ASP A 284 20.86 -11.16 -4.09
N PRO A 285 21.50 -10.30 -3.27
CA PRO A 285 21.25 -8.86 -3.30
C PRO A 285 22.16 -8.20 -4.34
N THR A 286 22.00 -8.56 -5.61
CA THR A 286 22.81 -8.07 -6.73
C THR A 286 21.95 -7.68 -7.93
N PRO A 287 22.47 -6.84 -8.85
CA PRO A 287 21.74 -6.43 -10.06
C PRO A 287 21.35 -7.63 -10.93
N GLU A 288 22.21 -8.64 -11.07
CA GLU A 288 21.97 -9.83 -11.89
C GLU A 288 20.73 -10.58 -11.43
N ALA A 289 20.53 -10.66 -10.11
CA ALA A 289 19.41 -11.37 -9.54
C ALA A 289 18.05 -10.64 -9.74
N ILE A 290 18.06 -9.32 -10.02
CA ILE A 290 16.87 -8.54 -10.43
C ILE A 290 16.92 -8.11 -11.91
N GLY A 291 17.76 -8.77 -12.72
CA GLY A 291 18.01 -8.37 -14.11
C GLY A 291 16.73 -8.30 -14.94
N ASN A 292 15.80 -9.23 -14.72
CA ASN A 292 14.49 -9.22 -15.38
C ASN A 292 13.67 -7.94 -15.13
N PHE A 293 13.74 -7.35 -13.93
CA PHE A 293 13.04 -6.10 -13.62
C PHE A 293 13.73 -4.89 -14.27
N ILE A 294 15.06 -4.87 -14.24
CA ILE A 294 15.90 -3.84 -14.85
C ILE A 294 15.70 -3.83 -16.37
N GLU A 295 15.82 -5.00 -17.01
CA GLU A 295 15.62 -5.17 -18.45
C GLU A 295 14.22 -4.76 -18.89
N PHE A 296 13.19 -5.14 -18.12
CA PHE A 296 11.82 -4.75 -18.42
C PHE A 296 11.63 -3.23 -18.32
N ARG A 297 12.08 -2.61 -17.23
CA ARG A 297 12.04 -1.15 -17.03
C ARG A 297 12.71 -0.41 -18.19
N ASP A 298 13.91 -0.83 -18.57
CA ASP A 298 14.70 -0.19 -19.63
C ASP A 298 14.03 -0.36 -21.00
N LYS A 299 13.42 -1.53 -21.25
CA LYS A 299 12.65 -1.82 -22.48
C LYS A 299 11.43 -0.90 -22.61
N VAL A 300 10.66 -0.69 -21.55
CA VAL A 300 9.44 0.13 -21.58
C VAL A 300 9.69 1.61 -21.35
N ASN A 301 10.89 1.97 -20.86
CA ASN A 301 11.31 3.33 -20.53
C ASN A 301 10.34 4.06 -19.58
N LEU A 302 9.88 3.35 -18.55
CA LEU A 302 9.01 3.85 -17.48
C LEU A 302 9.58 3.48 -16.11
N PRO A 303 9.17 4.12 -15.00
CA PRO A 303 9.73 3.83 -13.69
C PRO A 303 9.42 2.41 -13.20
N MET A 304 10.35 1.85 -12.42
CA MET A 304 10.18 0.58 -11.70
C MET A 304 10.37 0.82 -10.22
N TYR A 305 9.51 0.21 -9.41
CA TYR A 305 9.44 0.37 -7.97
C TYR A 305 9.36 -1.00 -7.29
N MET A 306 10.18 -1.22 -6.27
CA MET A 306 10.13 -2.43 -5.44
C MET A 306 9.09 -2.23 -4.32
N GLY A 307 7.84 -2.60 -4.59
CA GLY A 307 6.72 -2.41 -3.66
C GLY A 307 6.83 -3.21 -2.38
N GLU A 308 7.43 -4.40 -2.48
CA GLU A 308 7.62 -5.28 -1.34
C GLU A 308 8.96 -6.00 -1.33
N ILE A 309 9.55 -5.97 -0.14
CA ILE A 309 10.78 -6.64 0.23
C ILE A 309 10.89 -6.69 1.75
N GLY A 310 11.47 -7.75 2.30
CA GLY A 310 11.75 -7.83 3.73
C GLY A 310 12.31 -9.19 4.12
N HIS A 311 12.17 -9.51 5.41
CA HIS A 311 12.41 -10.85 5.95
C HIS A 311 13.79 -11.45 5.64
N ASN A 312 14.82 -10.60 5.70
CA ASN A 312 16.20 -11.01 5.50
C ASN A 312 17.13 -10.43 6.57
N THR A 313 18.42 -10.78 6.52
CA THR A 313 19.43 -10.24 7.43
C THR A 313 19.68 -8.75 7.18
N ASP A 314 20.04 -7.99 8.21
CA ASP A 314 20.35 -6.56 8.10
C ASP A 314 21.46 -6.27 7.07
N GLN A 315 22.48 -7.13 6.98
CA GLN A 315 23.54 -7.01 5.98
C GLN A 315 23.00 -7.16 4.55
N TRP A 316 22.13 -8.15 4.33
CA TRP A 316 21.52 -8.39 3.03
C TRP A 316 20.62 -7.21 2.64
N GLN A 317 19.78 -6.73 3.57
CA GLN A 317 18.87 -5.61 3.33
C GLN A 317 19.63 -4.34 2.92
N ARG A 318 20.72 -4.02 3.62
CA ARG A 318 21.56 -2.87 3.29
C ARG A 318 22.14 -2.94 1.88
N ARG A 319 22.71 -4.10 1.54
CA ARG A 319 23.29 -4.33 0.21
C ARG A 319 22.24 -4.30 -0.89
N PHE A 320 21.04 -4.80 -0.60
CA PHE A 320 19.98 -4.74 -1.59
C PHE A 320 19.44 -3.32 -1.79
N CYS A 321 19.33 -2.50 -0.75
CA CYS A 321 19.01 -1.08 -0.89
C CYS A 321 20.03 -0.36 -1.79
N GLU A 322 21.33 -0.67 -1.65
CA GLU A 322 22.39 -0.14 -2.53
C GLU A 322 22.23 -0.63 -3.98
N THR A 323 21.84 -1.89 -4.17
CA THR A 323 21.56 -2.46 -5.49
C THR A 323 20.37 -1.78 -6.16
N LEU A 324 19.28 -1.55 -5.43
CA LEU A 324 18.09 -0.88 -5.93
C LEU A 324 18.39 0.59 -6.28
N GLU A 325 19.12 1.30 -5.41
CA GLU A 325 19.54 2.68 -5.65
C GLU A 325 20.43 2.84 -6.88
N SER A 326 21.44 1.99 -7.05
CA SER A 326 22.35 2.06 -8.20
C SER A 326 21.66 1.75 -9.53
N ASN A 327 20.52 1.04 -9.46
CA ASN A 327 19.70 0.70 -10.62
C ASN A 327 18.45 1.58 -10.75
N ASN A 328 18.32 2.68 -10.00
CA ASN A 328 17.16 3.58 -10.07
C ASN A 328 15.81 2.90 -9.81
N ILE A 329 15.75 2.04 -8.79
CA ILE A 329 14.53 1.40 -8.33
C ILE A 329 14.27 1.87 -6.89
N GLY A 330 13.20 2.64 -6.69
CA GLY A 330 12.76 3.01 -5.34
C GLY A 330 12.15 1.81 -4.60
N TYR A 331 11.97 1.89 -3.29
CA TYR A 331 11.50 0.75 -2.49
C TYR A 331 10.65 1.10 -1.27
N THR A 332 9.77 0.16 -0.90
CA THR A 332 9.12 0.11 0.41
C THR A 332 9.30 -1.27 1.05
N PHE A 333 9.73 -1.28 2.31
CA PHE A 333 9.92 -2.53 3.05
C PHE A 333 8.63 -3.03 3.68
N TRP A 334 8.42 -4.34 3.64
CA TRP A 334 7.31 -5.04 4.24
C TRP A 334 7.71 -5.72 5.57
N PRO A 335 6.93 -5.53 6.65
CA PRO A 335 5.95 -4.47 6.90
C PRO A 335 6.48 -3.43 7.91
N TYR A 336 5.72 -2.33 8.07
CA TYR A 336 5.98 -1.32 9.09
C TYR A 336 5.93 -1.91 10.51
N LYS A 337 4.82 -2.60 10.83
CA LYS A 337 4.52 -3.06 12.18
C LYS A 337 3.91 -4.46 12.14
N LYS A 338 4.38 -5.34 13.03
CA LYS A 338 3.83 -6.68 13.29
C LYS A 338 4.40 -7.24 14.60
N VAL A 339 3.93 -8.41 15.01
CA VAL A 339 4.56 -9.20 16.09
C VAL A 339 5.99 -9.64 15.78
N ASP A 340 6.80 -9.72 16.83
CA ASP A 340 8.20 -10.15 16.83
C ASP A 340 9.11 -9.25 15.95
N LYS A 341 10.11 -9.82 15.27
CA LYS A 341 11.16 -9.08 14.55
C LYS A 341 10.85 -8.92 13.06
N SER A 342 11.77 -8.30 12.31
CA SER A 342 11.68 -8.11 10.84
C SER A 342 10.53 -7.19 10.42
N CYS A 343 10.48 -6.03 11.06
CA CYS A 343 9.61 -4.89 10.78
C CYS A 343 10.23 -3.65 11.45
N MET A 344 9.70 -2.46 11.22
CA MET A 344 10.20 -1.24 11.88
C MET A 344 9.75 -1.14 13.35
N ALA A 345 8.52 -1.54 13.66
CA ALA A 345 7.93 -1.47 14.99
C ALA A 345 7.39 -2.84 15.42
N ALA A 346 8.07 -3.47 16.39
CA ALA A 346 7.69 -4.78 16.90
C ALA A 346 6.59 -4.67 17.96
N ILE A 347 5.50 -5.44 17.78
CA ILE A 347 4.43 -5.58 18.77
C ILE A 347 4.84 -6.63 19.79
N THR A 348 4.75 -6.28 21.06
CA THR A 348 4.91 -7.23 22.17
C THR A 348 3.64 -8.07 22.33
N ARG A 349 3.79 -9.40 22.26
CA ARG A 349 2.67 -10.32 22.51
C ARG A 349 2.15 -10.12 23.96
N PRO A 350 0.83 -9.99 24.16
CA PRO A 350 0.27 -9.85 25.50
C PRO A 350 0.40 -11.15 26.31
N GLU A 351 0.17 -11.06 27.61
CA GLU A 351 0.04 -12.25 28.45
C GLU A 351 -1.08 -13.16 27.90
N ASN A 352 -0.88 -14.46 27.96
CA ASN A 352 -1.80 -15.47 27.44
C ASN A 352 -2.06 -15.40 25.92
N TRP A 353 -1.27 -14.67 25.12
CA TRP A 353 -1.46 -14.66 23.65
C TRP A 353 -1.42 -16.07 23.03
N GLU A 354 -0.66 -16.98 23.61
CA GLU A 354 -0.53 -18.35 23.14
C GLU A 354 -1.87 -19.11 23.11
N ILE A 355 -2.86 -18.78 23.96
CA ILE A 355 -4.18 -19.40 23.86
C ILE A 355 -4.94 -18.95 22.61
N ILE A 356 -4.70 -17.72 22.13
CA ILE A 356 -5.27 -17.19 20.88
C ILE A 356 -4.60 -17.88 19.69
N VAL A 357 -3.27 -18.00 19.71
CA VAL A 357 -2.51 -18.72 18.68
C VAL A 357 -2.97 -20.18 18.60
N ASN A 358 -3.03 -20.89 19.73
CA ASN A 358 -3.50 -22.27 19.76
C ASN A 358 -4.92 -22.42 19.20
N PHE A 359 -5.83 -21.51 19.53
CA PHE A 359 -7.17 -21.54 18.95
C PHE A 359 -7.15 -21.27 17.44
N ALA A 360 -6.33 -20.31 16.97
CA ALA A 360 -6.16 -19.96 15.56
C ALA A 360 -5.52 -21.09 14.74
N GLU A 361 -4.71 -21.95 15.35
CA GLU A 361 -4.09 -23.11 14.69
C GLU A 361 -4.90 -24.40 14.80
N ALA A 362 -5.87 -24.47 15.73
CA ALA A 362 -6.69 -25.66 15.91
C ALA A 362 -7.61 -25.95 14.70
N PRO A 363 -8.04 -27.21 14.49
CA PRO A 363 -9.17 -27.51 13.61
C PRO A 363 -10.42 -26.76 14.07
N ARG A 364 -11.10 -26.10 13.13
CA ARG A 364 -12.35 -25.35 13.37
C ARG A 364 -13.37 -25.54 12.23
N GLY A 365 -13.27 -26.66 11.51
CA GLY A 365 -14.12 -26.96 10.35
C GLY A 365 -15.50 -27.50 10.73
N THR A 366 -15.67 -27.96 11.97
CA THR A 366 -16.95 -28.43 12.52
C THR A 366 -17.27 -27.78 13.86
N TYR A 367 -18.56 -27.70 14.20
CA TYR A 367 -18.99 -27.17 15.50
C TYR A 367 -18.41 -27.93 16.70
N LYS A 368 -18.13 -29.24 16.55
CA LYS A 368 -17.51 -30.04 17.60
C LYS A 368 -16.06 -29.59 17.82
N GLU A 369 -15.28 -29.49 16.75
CA GLU A 369 -13.89 -29.02 16.81
C GLU A 369 -13.78 -27.61 17.41
N ILE A 370 -14.68 -26.70 17.01
CA ILE A 370 -14.73 -25.34 17.58
C ILE A 370 -14.94 -25.39 19.09
N ARG A 371 -15.90 -26.19 19.58
CA ARG A 371 -16.18 -26.30 21.03
C ARG A 371 -15.03 -26.93 21.81
N GLU A 372 -14.34 -27.90 21.21
CA GLU A 372 -13.22 -28.60 21.85
C GLU A 372 -11.95 -27.73 21.89
N ALA A 373 -11.73 -26.91 20.87
CA ALA A 373 -10.57 -26.03 20.79
C ALA A 373 -10.74 -24.73 21.59
N ARG A 374 -11.97 -24.25 21.80
CA ARG A 374 -12.24 -22.93 22.38
C ARG A 374 -11.66 -22.82 23.81
N PRO A 375 -10.77 -21.86 24.08
CA PRO A 375 -10.27 -21.61 25.43
C PRO A 375 -11.33 -20.93 26.31
N ASP A 376 -10.98 -20.67 27.57
CA ASP A 376 -11.79 -19.80 28.43
C ASP A 376 -11.98 -18.42 27.79
N VAL A 377 -13.24 -18.03 27.58
CA VAL A 377 -13.60 -16.83 26.80
C VAL A 377 -13.19 -15.55 27.52
N ALA A 378 -13.23 -15.52 28.86
CA ALA A 378 -12.82 -14.34 29.62
C ALA A 378 -11.31 -14.08 29.49
N THR A 379 -10.51 -15.14 29.59
CA THR A 379 -9.06 -15.09 29.38
C THR A 379 -8.73 -14.69 27.94
N ALA A 380 -9.43 -15.26 26.96
CA ALA A 380 -9.23 -14.91 25.55
C ALA A 380 -9.56 -13.45 25.25
N ARG A 381 -10.69 -12.94 25.76
CA ARG A 381 -11.07 -11.53 25.61
C ARG A 381 -10.05 -10.60 26.27
N LYS A 382 -9.52 -10.96 27.45
CA LYS A 382 -8.45 -10.17 28.08
C LYS A 382 -7.19 -10.10 27.21
N ALA A 383 -6.75 -11.23 26.65
CA ALA A 383 -5.58 -11.26 25.76
C ALA A 383 -5.81 -10.43 24.48
N LEU A 384 -7.01 -10.46 23.90
CA LEU A 384 -7.38 -9.63 22.75
C LEU A 384 -7.43 -8.13 23.10
N ALA A 385 -7.93 -7.77 24.28
CA ALA A 385 -7.93 -6.39 24.74
C ALA A 385 -6.49 -5.86 24.98
N ASP A 386 -5.62 -6.68 25.56
CA ASP A 386 -4.22 -6.33 25.77
C ASP A 386 -3.47 -6.22 24.44
N TRP A 387 -3.81 -7.06 23.45
CA TRP A 387 -3.32 -6.90 22.09
C TRP A 387 -3.66 -5.53 21.52
N LEU A 388 -4.90 -5.07 21.67
CA LEU A 388 -5.36 -3.76 21.18
C LEU A 388 -4.63 -2.57 21.82
N GLU A 389 -4.13 -2.71 23.04
CA GLU A 389 -3.26 -1.72 23.67
C GLU A 389 -1.81 -1.84 23.17
N ASN A 390 -1.27 -3.06 23.08
CA ASN A 390 0.11 -3.30 22.66
C ASN A 390 0.40 -2.92 21.21
N ILE A 391 -0.60 -2.92 20.32
CA ILE A 391 -0.43 -2.50 18.92
C ILE A 391 -0.23 -0.99 18.74
N ARG A 392 -0.51 -0.16 19.76
CA ARG A 392 -0.28 1.28 19.71
C ARG A 392 1.23 1.53 19.63
N ILE A 393 1.66 2.46 18.77
CA ILE A 393 3.10 2.67 18.50
C ILE A 393 3.91 2.98 19.75
N GLU A 394 3.29 3.64 20.74
CA GLU A 394 3.90 3.97 22.03
C GLU A 394 4.27 2.74 22.86
N ASN A 395 3.59 1.62 22.61
CA ASN A 395 3.81 0.34 23.28
C ASN A 395 4.62 -0.65 22.42
N CYS A 396 4.92 -0.27 21.17
CA CYS A 396 5.74 -1.06 20.27
C CYS A 396 7.24 -0.79 20.51
N THR A 397 8.07 -1.79 20.21
CA THR A 397 9.53 -1.67 20.31
C THR A 397 10.15 -1.37 18.95
N PRO A 398 10.73 -0.17 18.73
CA PRO A 398 11.44 0.13 17.49
C PRO A 398 12.60 -0.84 17.23
N GLN A 399 12.66 -1.39 16.03
CA GLN A 399 13.74 -2.29 15.62
C GLN A 399 14.87 -1.48 14.95
N THR A 400 15.70 -0.82 15.75
CA THR A 400 16.76 0.11 15.29
C THR A 400 17.65 -0.48 14.19
N SER A 401 18.16 -1.70 14.37
CA SER A 401 19.06 -2.32 13.38
C SER A 401 18.36 -2.59 12.05
N TYR A 402 17.09 -3.01 12.10
CA TYR A 402 16.26 -3.18 10.91
C TYR A 402 16.05 -1.85 10.19
N ILE A 403 15.65 -0.79 10.91
CA ILE A 403 15.43 0.56 10.35
C ILE A 403 16.71 1.08 9.67
N GLU A 404 17.87 0.93 10.31
CA GLU A 404 19.16 1.34 9.73
C GLU A 404 19.59 0.49 8.54
N SER A 405 19.25 -0.80 8.55
CA SER A 405 19.56 -1.72 7.45
C SER A 405 18.86 -1.33 6.15
N ILE A 406 17.66 -0.76 6.24
CA ILE A 406 16.87 -0.29 5.09
C ILE A 406 17.18 1.17 4.71
N LYS A 407 18.34 1.68 5.16
CA LYS A 407 18.87 3.02 4.90
C LYS A 407 17.95 4.16 5.38
N LEU A 408 17.16 3.90 6.42
CA LEU A 408 16.44 4.92 7.19
C LEU A 408 17.20 5.23 8.49
N LYS A 409 16.87 6.38 9.10
CA LYS A 409 17.45 6.81 10.36
C LYS A 409 16.69 6.18 11.52
N ALA A 410 17.36 5.42 12.39
CA ALA A 410 16.73 4.95 13.60
C ALA A 410 16.31 6.11 14.52
N PRO A 411 15.22 5.95 15.30
CA PRO A 411 14.86 6.92 16.32
C PRO A 411 16.01 7.06 17.32
N ALA A 412 16.23 8.27 17.84
CA ALA A 412 17.22 8.48 18.89
C ALA A 412 16.83 7.62 20.10
N THR A 413 17.72 6.75 20.56
CA THR A 413 17.54 6.04 21.82
C THR A 413 17.41 7.09 22.92
N PRO A 414 16.33 7.11 23.73
CA PRO A 414 16.32 7.90 24.94
C PRO A 414 17.57 7.51 25.74
N HIS A 415 18.42 8.48 26.06
CA HIS A 415 19.67 8.26 26.78
C HIS A 415 19.46 7.28 27.95
N GLN A 416 20.21 6.18 27.95
CA GLN A 416 20.34 5.28 29.10
C GLN A 416 21.02 5.99 30.26
#